data_AF-A0A2K3E8A4-F1
#
_entry.id   AF-A0A2K3E8A4-F1
#
_cell.length_a   1.000
_cell.length_b   1.000
_cell.length_c   1.000
_cell.angle_alpha   90.00
_cell.angle_beta   90.00
_cell.angle_gamma   90.00
#
_symmetry.space_group_name_H-M   'P 1'
#
loop_
_entity.id
_entity.type
_entity.pdbx_description
1 polymer ?
#
loop_
_entity_poly.entity_id
_entity_poly.type
_entity_poly.pdbx_seq_one_letter_code
_entity_poly.pdbx_strand_id
1 'polypeptide(L)'
;MQALGSCSQRSCGLRASRQGGGGAAARCGRQAPPMVMVRAGPQGPSSQPPSPATSPPASAPASGAPPVRAPTDWAARGRQRTRGEVVAAGARLGLKAADVESALDDFESLLPQLCISLELMRASDWARVVVDPELASKLVLIKVAFPALNVEDLLTKHPRTLLWSRQTLEKNIGEVSKVLHQLPRPEVVLAVLPEVLDPKQCFSVVATLRKWFPKRDPLEVLQADPDVVRRAERVDVPLEPVFFDAATQTWTAAGYSREKQEEWQVYIEKEIYKRKPQPIDKQTSVVVGGGGGAAGAGGREAATAGFAAPPEAAVAVEAAAEAARLGLGWGADARQQ
;
A
#
# COMPACT_ATOMS: atom_id res chain seq x y z
N MET A 1 27.83 -56.16 -10.14
CA MET A 1 26.83 -56.58 -11.14
C MET A 1 25.75 -55.50 -11.17
N GLN A 2 25.98 -54.45 -11.95
CA GLN A 2 25.35 -54.19 -13.26
C GLN A 2 23.82 -54.03 -13.18
N ALA A 3 23.35 -52.79 -13.26
CA ALA A 3 22.40 -52.34 -14.30
C ALA A 3 22.28 -50.80 -14.24
N LEU A 4 22.76 -50.16 -15.29
CA LEU A 4 22.69 -48.73 -15.57
C LEU A 4 21.31 -48.42 -16.17
N GLY A 5 20.67 -47.34 -15.72
CA GLY A 5 19.42 -46.81 -16.28
C GLY A 5 19.62 -45.37 -16.76
N SER A 6 19.95 -45.22 -18.03
CA SER A 6 20.04 -43.96 -18.77
C SER A 6 18.70 -43.19 -18.79
N CYS A 7 18.75 -41.87 -18.55
CA CYS A 7 17.67 -40.97 -18.96
C CYS A 7 18.22 -39.72 -19.68
N SER A 8 18.30 -39.87 -21.00
CA SER A 8 18.04 -38.92 -22.09
C SER A 8 18.12 -37.40 -21.82
N GLN A 9 19.19 -36.79 -22.32
CA GLN A 9 19.29 -35.37 -22.65
C GLN A 9 18.31 -35.02 -23.79
N ARG A 10 17.43 -34.04 -23.59
CA ARG A 10 16.75 -33.34 -24.69
C ARG A 10 17.38 -31.98 -24.89
N SER A 11 18.04 -31.83 -26.03
CA SER A 11 18.47 -30.57 -26.59
C SER A 11 17.26 -29.76 -27.08
N CYS A 12 17.11 -28.53 -26.60
CA CYS A 12 16.23 -27.55 -27.23
C CYS A 12 17.06 -26.79 -28.25
N GLY A 13 16.70 -26.98 -29.52
CA GLY A 13 17.32 -26.34 -30.67
C GLY A 13 17.07 -24.83 -30.70
N LEU A 14 18.17 -24.09 -30.85
CA LEU A 14 18.19 -22.73 -31.36
C LEU A 14 17.64 -22.71 -32.79
N ARG A 15 16.53 -22.00 -33.00
CA ARG A 15 16.07 -21.64 -34.35
C ARG A 15 16.16 -20.12 -34.49
N ALA A 16 17.26 -19.68 -35.10
CA ALA A 16 17.41 -18.35 -35.63
C ALA A 16 16.62 -18.25 -36.95
N SER A 17 15.66 -17.33 -37.02
CA SER A 17 15.06 -16.89 -38.27
C SER A 17 15.31 -15.40 -38.44
N ARG A 18 16.10 -15.12 -39.47
CA ARG A 18 16.46 -13.83 -40.07
C ARG A 18 15.42 -13.49 -41.14
N GLN A 19 15.14 -12.20 -41.34
CA GLN A 19 14.47 -11.49 -42.46
C GLN A 19 13.38 -10.59 -41.88
N GLY A 20 13.37 -9.26 -42.08
CA GLY A 20 13.78 -8.50 -43.26
C GLY A 20 12.52 -7.90 -43.86
N GLY A 21 12.32 -6.58 -43.71
CA GLY A 21 11.14 -5.92 -44.25
C GLY A 21 11.08 -4.45 -43.84
N GLY A 22 11.66 -3.58 -44.67
CA GLY A 22 11.42 -2.15 -44.62
C GLY A 22 9.98 -1.82 -45.00
N GLY A 23 9.42 -0.79 -44.38
CA GLY A 23 8.04 -0.37 -44.64
C GLY A 23 7.78 1.05 -44.16
N ALA A 24 7.89 1.98 -45.10
CA ALA A 24 7.14 3.24 -45.25
C ALA A 24 6.82 4.08 -44.00
N ALA A 25 7.47 5.25 -43.96
CA ALA A 25 7.05 6.41 -43.19
C ALA A 25 5.65 6.90 -43.62
N ALA A 26 4.64 6.66 -42.78
CA ALA A 26 3.35 7.32 -42.88
C ALA A 26 3.37 8.63 -42.06
N ARG A 27 3.49 9.76 -42.76
CA ARG A 27 3.22 11.09 -42.23
C ARG A 27 1.72 11.22 -41.95
N CYS A 28 1.30 11.03 -40.70
CA CYS A 28 -0.01 11.49 -40.24
C CYS A 28 0.12 12.93 -39.75
N GLY A 29 -0.26 13.88 -40.60
CA GLY A 29 -0.49 15.27 -40.19
C GLY A 29 -1.68 15.34 -39.25
N ARG A 30 -1.43 15.48 -37.94
CA ARG A 30 -2.46 15.86 -36.97
C ARG A 30 -2.62 17.38 -37.00
N GLN A 31 -3.73 17.81 -37.60
CA GLN A 31 -4.26 19.15 -37.52
C GLN A 31 -4.58 19.47 -36.04
N ALA A 32 -4.00 20.56 -35.51
CA ALA A 32 -4.29 21.04 -34.18
C ALA A 32 -5.71 21.67 -34.15
N PRO A 33 -6.53 21.41 -33.12
CA PRO A 33 -7.80 22.09 -32.95
C PRO A 33 -7.58 23.57 -32.58
N PRO A 34 -8.43 24.50 -33.06
CA PRO A 34 -8.32 25.91 -32.74
C PRO A 34 -8.61 26.17 -31.25
N MET A 35 -7.75 27.00 -30.63
CA MET A 35 -7.93 27.49 -29.26
C MET A 35 -9.21 28.33 -29.16
N VAL A 36 -10.19 27.84 -28.41
CA VAL A 36 -11.34 28.63 -27.97
C VAL A 36 -10.89 29.56 -26.85
N MET A 37 -10.79 30.85 -27.15
CA MET A 37 -10.57 31.89 -26.14
C MET A 37 -11.83 32.05 -25.29
N VAL A 38 -11.82 31.47 -24.09
CA VAL A 38 -12.85 31.72 -23.07
C VAL A 38 -12.62 33.13 -22.51
N ARG A 39 -13.55 34.01 -22.86
CA ARG A 39 -13.60 35.42 -22.46
C ARG A 39 -13.90 35.51 -20.96
N ALA A 40 -12.98 36.08 -20.18
CA ALA A 40 -13.19 36.40 -18.78
C ALA A 40 -14.31 37.46 -18.63
N GLY A 41 -15.41 37.08 -17.99
CA GLY A 41 -16.49 38.00 -17.60
C GLY A 41 -16.18 38.67 -16.26
N PRO A 42 -16.53 39.96 -16.07
CA PRO A 42 -16.31 40.70 -14.84
C PRO A 42 -17.19 40.16 -13.70
N GLN A 43 -16.56 39.84 -12.56
CA GLN A 43 -17.23 39.49 -11.32
C GLN A 43 -17.95 40.73 -10.77
N GLY A 44 -19.28 40.69 -10.77
CA GLY A 44 -20.10 41.66 -10.05
C GLY A 44 -20.16 41.32 -8.56
N PRO A 45 -20.22 42.32 -7.66
CA PRO A 45 -20.42 42.10 -6.23
C PRO A 45 -21.83 41.57 -5.99
N SER A 46 -21.93 40.32 -5.55
CA SER A 46 -23.21 39.70 -5.20
C SER A 46 -23.58 40.12 -3.78
N SER A 47 -24.55 41.03 -3.70
CA SER A 47 -25.18 41.49 -2.48
C SER A 47 -25.94 40.35 -1.79
N GLN A 48 -25.46 39.92 -0.62
CA GLN A 48 -26.22 39.04 0.29
C GLN A 48 -27.41 39.80 0.87
N PRO A 49 -28.65 39.32 0.73
CA PRO A 49 -29.77 39.85 1.49
C PRO A 49 -29.74 39.36 2.96
N PRO A 50 -30.23 40.17 3.91
CA PRO A 50 -30.29 39.81 5.33
C PRO A 50 -31.26 38.65 5.57
N SER A 51 -30.84 37.70 6.40
CA SER A 51 -31.64 36.55 6.83
C SER A 51 -32.88 37.01 7.62
N PRO A 52 -34.09 36.52 7.32
CA PRO A 52 -35.26 36.79 8.14
C PRO A 52 -35.15 36.05 9.48
N ALA A 53 -35.36 36.81 10.56
CA ALA A 53 -35.50 36.32 11.92
C ALA A 53 -36.60 35.25 11.96
N THR A 54 -36.20 34.00 12.19
CA THR A 54 -37.11 32.87 12.34
C THR A 54 -37.54 32.79 13.80
N SER A 55 -38.81 33.11 14.04
CA SER A 55 -39.50 32.92 15.32
C SER A 55 -39.40 31.47 15.81
N PRO A 56 -39.35 31.23 17.13
CA PRO A 56 -39.35 29.87 17.68
C PRO A 56 -40.72 29.21 17.46
N PRO A 57 -40.80 28.01 16.85
CA PRO A 57 -42.05 27.28 16.77
C PRO A 57 -42.40 26.68 18.14
N ALA A 58 -43.68 26.81 18.46
CA ALA A 58 -44.34 26.32 19.65
C ALA A 58 -44.13 24.80 19.85
N SER A 59 -44.10 24.43 21.14
CA SER A 59 -44.01 23.09 21.69
C SER A 59 -44.89 22.08 20.94
N ALA A 60 -44.25 21.21 20.17
CA ALA A 60 -44.88 20.03 19.59
C ALA A 60 -45.04 18.93 20.66
N PRO A 61 -46.18 18.20 20.67
CA PRO A 61 -46.42 17.10 21.61
C PRO A 61 -45.42 15.96 21.38
N ALA A 62 -45.01 15.33 22.48
CA ALA A 62 -44.04 14.25 22.58
C ALA A 62 -44.16 13.24 21.41
N SER A 63 -43.31 13.42 20.41
CA SER A 63 -43.23 12.56 19.24
C SER A 63 -42.57 11.27 19.70
N GLY A 64 -43.36 10.19 19.81
CA GLY A 64 -42.85 8.85 20.05
C GLY A 64 -41.75 8.54 19.04
N ALA A 65 -40.55 8.25 19.55
CA ALA A 65 -39.40 7.91 18.72
C ALA A 65 -39.80 6.78 17.76
N PRO A 66 -39.62 6.93 16.43
CA PRO A 66 -39.90 5.85 15.50
C PRO A 66 -39.09 4.63 15.92
N PRO A 67 -39.68 3.42 15.93
CA PRO A 67 -38.97 2.22 16.32
C PRO A 67 -37.71 2.09 15.48
N VAL A 68 -36.57 1.99 16.16
CA VAL A 68 -35.27 1.72 15.55
C VAL A 68 -35.44 0.47 14.68
N ARG A 69 -35.50 0.66 13.35
CA ARG A 69 -35.66 -0.44 12.42
C ARG A 69 -34.49 -1.38 12.62
N ALA A 70 -34.78 -2.64 12.96
CA ALA A 70 -33.78 -3.66 13.13
C ALA A 70 -32.79 -3.63 11.95
N PRO A 71 -31.47 -3.76 12.20
CA PRO A 71 -30.46 -3.88 11.14
C PRO A 71 -30.97 -4.85 10.08
N THR A 72 -31.10 -4.33 8.86
CA THR A 72 -31.90 -4.93 7.79
C THR A 72 -31.43 -6.35 7.48
N ASP A 73 -32.35 -7.31 7.47
CA ASP A 73 -32.12 -8.71 7.05
C ASP A 73 -31.34 -8.84 5.72
N TRP A 74 -31.37 -7.79 4.89
CA TRP A 74 -30.61 -7.73 3.64
C TRP A 74 -29.10 -7.87 3.82
N ALA A 75 -28.50 -7.20 4.82
CA ALA A 75 -27.06 -7.28 5.04
C ALA A 75 -26.64 -8.69 5.48
N ALA A 76 -27.43 -9.33 6.36
CA ALA A 76 -27.23 -10.71 6.78
C ALA A 76 -27.37 -11.70 5.59
N ARG A 77 -28.40 -11.53 4.76
CA ARG A 77 -28.57 -12.32 3.52
C ARG A 77 -27.43 -12.10 2.52
N GLY A 78 -26.92 -10.87 2.43
CA GLY A 78 -25.75 -10.53 1.62
C GLY A 78 -24.52 -11.31 2.07
N ARG A 79 -24.19 -11.23 3.37
CA ARG A 79 -23.09 -11.99 3.97
C ARG A 79 -23.24 -13.49 3.74
N GLN A 80 -24.42 -14.07 3.96
CA GLN A 80 -24.65 -15.50 3.75
C GLN A 80 -24.40 -15.94 2.29
N ARG A 81 -24.80 -15.11 1.31
CA ARG A 81 -24.53 -15.39 -0.11
C ARG A 81 -23.03 -15.34 -0.41
N THR A 82 -22.35 -14.28 0.02
CA THR A 82 -20.90 -14.14 -0.13
C THR A 82 -20.16 -15.31 0.50
N ARG A 83 -20.59 -15.74 1.68
CA ARG A 83 -20.05 -16.91 2.38
C ARG A 83 -20.20 -18.19 1.56
N GLY A 84 -21.40 -18.45 1.04
CA GLY A 84 -21.66 -19.58 0.15
C GLY A 84 -20.80 -19.56 -1.12
N GLU A 85 -20.55 -18.38 -1.69
CA GLU A 85 -19.66 -18.23 -2.85
C GLU A 85 -18.20 -18.54 -2.53
N VAL A 86 -17.70 -18.11 -1.37
CA VAL A 86 -16.34 -18.42 -0.89
C VAL A 86 -16.18 -19.92 -0.65
N VAL A 87 -17.15 -20.57 0.01
CA VAL A 87 -17.14 -22.02 0.26
C VAL A 87 -17.16 -22.80 -1.07
N ALA A 88 -18.02 -22.42 -2.00
CA ALA A 88 -18.09 -23.04 -3.32
C ALA A 88 -16.78 -22.85 -4.11
N ALA A 89 -16.14 -21.68 -4.01
CA ALA A 89 -14.84 -21.42 -4.63
C ALA A 89 -13.71 -22.25 -3.98
N GLY A 90 -13.73 -22.40 -2.65
CA GLY A 90 -12.80 -23.27 -1.92
C GLY A 90 -12.91 -24.74 -2.34
N ALA A 91 -14.15 -25.24 -2.51
CA ALA A 91 -14.39 -26.60 -3.01
C ALA A 91 -13.78 -26.82 -4.40
N ARG A 92 -13.84 -25.82 -5.30
CA ARG A 92 -13.19 -25.87 -6.63
C ARG A 92 -11.66 -25.89 -6.56
N LEU A 93 -11.08 -25.43 -5.45
CA LEU A 93 -9.64 -25.51 -5.18
C LEU A 93 -9.23 -26.83 -4.48
N GLY A 94 -10.19 -27.74 -4.22
CA GLY A 94 -9.94 -29.00 -3.53
C GLY A 94 -9.96 -28.89 -2.00
N LEU A 95 -10.41 -27.76 -1.43
CA LEU A 95 -10.60 -27.60 0.01
C LEU A 95 -11.94 -28.23 0.42
N LYS A 96 -12.02 -28.80 1.63
CA LYS A 96 -13.29 -29.32 2.15
C LYS A 96 -14.20 -28.16 2.55
N ALA A 97 -15.46 -28.21 2.14
CA ALA A 97 -16.43 -27.16 2.42
C ALA A 97 -16.58 -26.88 3.94
N ALA A 98 -16.65 -27.93 4.75
CA ALA A 98 -16.76 -27.82 6.20
C ALA A 98 -15.56 -27.11 6.85
N ASP A 99 -14.33 -27.38 6.36
CA ASP A 99 -13.12 -26.74 6.88
C ASP A 99 -13.12 -25.23 6.54
N VAL A 100 -13.55 -24.87 5.33
CA VAL A 100 -13.68 -23.47 4.91
C VAL A 100 -14.78 -22.75 5.69
N GLU A 101 -15.91 -23.41 5.96
CA GLU A 101 -16.99 -22.85 6.76
C GLU A 101 -16.56 -22.59 8.21
N SER A 102 -15.89 -23.56 8.85
CA SER A 102 -15.35 -23.38 10.21
C SER A 102 -14.32 -22.24 10.24
N ALA A 103 -13.40 -22.21 9.27
CA ALA A 103 -12.38 -21.16 9.20
C ALA A 103 -12.98 -19.77 8.95
N LEU A 104 -14.13 -19.68 8.26
CA LEU A 104 -14.87 -18.44 8.08
C LEU A 104 -15.48 -17.95 9.41
N ASP A 105 -15.98 -18.84 10.27
CA ASP A 105 -16.45 -18.46 11.61
C ASP A 105 -15.31 -17.91 12.46
N ASP A 106 -14.17 -18.60 12.45
CA ASP A 106 -12.97 -18.15 13.17
C ASP A 106 -12.50 -16.78 12.63
N PHE A 107 -12.49 -16.61 11.30
CA PHE A 107 -12.14 -15.36 10.64
C PHE A 107 -13.05 -14.20 11.05
N GLU A 108 -14.37 -14.40 11.02
CA GLU A 108 -15.36 -13.40 11.41
C GLU A 108 -15.26 -13.06 12.91
N SER A 109 -14.85 -14.02 13.75
CA SER A 109 -14.60 -13.77 15.17
C SER A 109 -13.35 -12.93 15.42
N LEU A 110 -12.30 -13.12 14.62
CA LEU A 110 -11.04 -12.40 14.73
C LEU A 110 -11.14 -10.96 14.22
N LEU A 111 -11.93 -10.72 13.18
CA LEU A 111 -12.05 -9.42 12.51
C LEU A 111 -13.53 -9.06 12.29
N PRO A 112 -14.28 -8.74 13.35
CA PRO A 112 -15.74 -8.60 13.29
C PRO A 112 -16.23 -7.42 12.44
N GLN A 113 -15.41 -6.40 12.19
CA GLN A 113 -15.77 -5.26 11.33
C GLN A 113 -15.33 -5.48 9.87
N LEU A 114 -14.48 -6.48 9.59
CA LEU A 114 -14.00 -6.75 8.25
C LEU A 114 -15.08 -7.47 7.42
N CYS A 115 -15.69 -6.73 6.50
CA CYS A 115 -16.63 -7.32 5.54
C CYS A 115 -15.89 -8.01 4.40
N ILE A 116 -16.17 -9.30 4.16
CA ILE A 116 -15.70 -10.01 2.96
C ILE A 116 -16.35 -9.36 1.73
N SER A 117 -15.55 -8.67 0.92
CA SER A 117 -16.00 -8.05 -0.33
C SER A 117 -15.45 -8.78 -1.54
N LEU A 118 -16.37 -9.24 -2.41
CA LEU A 118 -16.02 -9.90 -3.67
C LEU A 118 -15.62 -8.93 -4.79
N GLU A 119 -15.84 -7.63 -4.59
CA GLU A 119 -15.43 -6.58 -5.54
C GLU A 119 -13.92 -6.34 -5.50
N LEU A 120 -13.33 -6.39 -4.29
CA LEU A 120 -11.90 -6.12 -4.08
C LEU A 120 -11.01 -7.35 -4.29
N MET A 121 -11.54 -8.53 -3.95
CA MET A 121 -10.81 -9.80 -3.98
C MET A 121 -11.74 -10.96 -4.36
N ARG A 122 -11.23 -11.90 -5.17
CA ARG A 122 -12.03 -13.02 -5.69
C ARG A 122 -12.41 -13.99 -4.57
N ALA A 123 -13.55 -14.67 -4.71
CA ALA A 123 -14.00 -15.70 -3.77
C ALA A 123 -12.95 -16.82 -3.55
N SER A 124 -12.22 -17.20 -4.59
CA SER A 124 -11.12 -18.18 -4.50
C SER A 124 -9.95 -17.70 -3.65
N ASP A 125 -9.66 -16.40 -3.68
CA ASP A 125 -8.57 -15.80 -2.92
C ASP A 125 -8.97 -15.64 -1.46
N TRP A 126 -10.22 -15.24 -1.19
CA TRP A 126 -10.80 -15.29 0.15
C TRP A 126 -10.75 -16.69 0.76
N ALA A 127 -11.13 -17.72 -0.01
CA ALA A 127 -11.07 -19.11 0.45
C ALA A 127 -9.65 -19.52 0.85
N ARG A 128 -8.61 -19.02 0.17
CA ARG A 128 -7.21 -19.25 0.55
C ARG A 128 -6.79 -18.49 1.80
N VAL A 129 -7.27 -17.26 1.97
CA VAL A 129 -6.96 -16.42 3.14
C VAL A 129 -7.56 -16.98 4.42
N VAL A 130 -8.81 -17.45 4.38
CA VAL A 130 -9.50 -17.93 5.60
C VAL A 130 -8.91 -19.23 6.12
N VAL A 131 -8.47 -20.13 5.23
CA VAL A 131 -7.83 -21.40 5.61
C VAL A 131 -6.32 -21.27 5.87
N ASP A 132 -5.76 -20.06 5.80
CA ASP A 132 -4.34 -19.83 5.99
C ASP A 132 -3.96 -19.96 7.47
N PRO A 133 -3.12 -20.94 7.85
CA PRO A 133 -2.68 -21.10 9.24
C PRO A 133 -1.85 -19.92 9.74
N GLU A 134 -1.24 -19.13 8.84
CA GLU A 134 -0.43 -17.97 9.21
C GLU A 134 -1.24 -16.67 9.36
N LEU A 135 -2.56 -16.69 9.12
CA LEU A 135 -3.38 -15.48 9.12
C LEU A 135 -3.24 -14.66 10.41
N ALA A 136 -3.43 -15.28 11.57
CA ALA A 136 -3.30 -14.60 12.86
C ALA A 136 -1.90 -14.00 13.06
N SER A 137 -0.86 -14.73 12.64
CA SER A 137 0.53 -14.24 12.70
C SER A 137 0.74 -13.01 11.82
N LYS A 138 0.15 -12.96 10.61
CA LYS A 138 0.22 -11.79 9.73
C LYS A 138 -0.46 -10.57 10.34
N LEU A 139 -1.61 -10.75 10.98
CA LEU A 139 -2.33 -9.66 11.66
C LEU A 139 -1.50 -9.11 12.83
N VAL A 140 -0.90 -10.00 13.63
CA VAL A 140 0.01 -9.61 14.71
C VAL A 140 1.23 -8.87 14.18
N LEU A 141 1.85 -9.32 13.08
CA LEU A 141 2.98 -8.62 12.46
C LEU A 141 2.64 -7.17 12.08
N ILE A 142 1.48 -6.96 11.43
CA ILE A 142 1.03 -5.60 11.08
C ILE A 142 0.80 -4.78 12.35
N LYS A 143 0.17 -5.37 13.37
CA LYS A 143 -0.16 -4.67 14.61
C LYS A 143 1.08 -4.32 15.44
N VAL A 144 2.08 -5.20 15.51
CA VAL A 144 3.35 -4.95 16.22
C VAL A 144 4.14 -3.84 15.53
N ALA A 145 4.16 -3.83 14.20
CA ALA A 145 4.85 -2.77 13.45
C ALA A 145 4.15 -1.41 13.54
N PHE A 146 2.81 -1.40 13.59
CA PHE A 146 2.00 -0.18 13.62
C PHE A 146 0.90 -0.29 14.71
N PRO A 147 1.24 -0.12 16.00
CA PRO A 147 0.33 -0.41 17.11
C PRO A 147 -0.91 0.49 17.14
N ALA A 148 -0.81 1.72 16.64
CA ALA A 148 -1.94 2.64 16.56
C ALA A 148 -2.82 2.45 15.30
N LEU A 149 -2.42 1.56 14.38
CA LEU A 149 -3.17 1.29 13.16
C LEU A 149 -4.41 0.44 13.45
N ASN A 150 -5.53 0.82 12.86
CA ASN A 150 -6.73 -0.02 12.80
C ASN A 150 -6.56 -1.00 11.64
N VAL A 151 -6.23 -2.25 11.96
CA VAL A 151 -5.96 -3.31 10.98
C VAL A 151 -7.23 -3.66 10.20
N GLU A 152 -8.41 -3.62 10.83
CA GLU A 152 -9.68 -3.94 10.17
C GLU A 152 -10.03 -2.92 9.09
N ASP A 153 -9.84 -1.62 9.36
CA ASP A 153 -10.04 -0.55 8.37
C ASP A 153 -9.03 -0.64 7.22
N LEU A 154 -7.76 -0.92 7.52
CA LEU A 154 -6.73 -1.15 6.50
C LEU A 154 -7.10 -2.32 5.58
N LEU A 155 -7.50 -3.45 6.16
CA LEU A 155 -7.84 -4.67 5.41
C LEU A 155 -9.16 -4.54 4.64
N THR A 156 -10.09 -3.72 5.12
CA THR A 156 -11.33 -3.41 4.38
C THR A 156 -11.01 -2.69 3.08
N LYS A 157 -10.04 -1.78 3.09
CA LYS A 157 -9.60 -1.04 1.90
C LYS A 157 -8.64 -1.85 1.02
N HIS A 158 -7.79 -2.69 1.62
CA HIS A 158 -6.76 -3.43 0.90
C HIS A 158 -6.63 -4.90 1.35
N PRO A 159 -7.65 -5.75 1.07
CA PRO A 159 -7.65 -7.13 1.55
C PRO A 159 -6.56 -8.01 0.92
N ARG A 160 -6.00 -7.59 -0.23
CA ARG A 160 -4.95 -8.33 -0.94
C ARG A 160 -3.64 -8.44 -0.16
N THR A 161 -3.42 -7.60 0.85
CA THR A 161 -2.30 -7.74 1.80
C THR A 161 -2.31 -9.10 2.48
N LEU A 162 -3.47 -9.72 2.71
CA LEU A 162 -3.57 -11.04 3.37
C LEU A 162 -3.04 -12.19 2.49
N LEU A 163 -3.01 -11.99 1.16
CA LEU A 163 -2.50 -12.98 0.21
C LEU A 163 -0.97 -13.06 0.21
N TRP A 164 -0.27 -12.09 0.78
CA TRP A 164 1.19 -12.14 0.89
C TRP A 164 1.60 -13.24 1.86
N SER A 165 2.68 -13.97 1.56
CA SER A 165 3.28 -14.86 2.55
C SER A 165 3.75 -14.06 3.76
N ARG A 166 3.82 -14.70 4.93
CA ARG A 166 4.32 -14.06 6.15
C ARG A 166 5.70 -13.41 5.94
N GLN A 167 6.62 -14.12 5.27
CA GLN A 167 7.97 -13.63 4.99
C GLN A 167 7.98 -12.38 4.10
N THR A 168 7.14 -12.35 3.06
CA THR A 168 7.02 -11.18 2.18
C THR A 168 6.44 -9.99 2.95
N LEU A 169 5.40 -10.23 3.76
CA LEU A 169 4.80 -9.18 4.58
C LEU A 169 5.80 -8.62 5.59
N GLU A 170 6.54 -9.48 6.30
CA GLU A 170 7.58 -9.07 7.25
C GLU A 170 8.69 -8.25 6.59
N LYS A 171 9.19 -8.71 5.42
CA LYS A 171 10.17 -7.96 4.63
C LYS A 171 9.63 -6.59 4.21
N ASN A 172 8.40 -6.56 3.67
CA ASN A 172 7.76 -5.33 3.21
C ASN A 172 7.58 -4.33 4.36
N ILE A 173 7.08 -4.79 5.51
CA ILE A 173 6.95 -3.99 6.73
C ILE A 173 8.32 -3.46 7.16
N GLY A 174 9.37 -4.29 7.14
CA GLY A 174 10.72 -3.88 7.50
C GLY A 174 11.27 -2.78 6.58
N GLU A 175 10.99 -2.84 5.27
CA GLU A 175 11.39 -1.80 4.32
C GLU A 175 10.57 -0.51 4.49
N VAL A 176 9.25 -0.62 4.61
CA VAL A 176 8.35 0.53 4.79
C VAL A 176 8.58 1.23 6.13
N SER A 177 8.81 0.47 7.20
CA SER A 177 9.09 1.02 8.54
C SER A 177 10.37 1.87 8.55
N LYS A 178 11.41 1.49 7.79
CA LYS A 178 12.62 2.32 7.61
C LYS A 178 12.34 3.68 6.97
N VAL A 179 11.24 3.85 6.27
CA VAL A 179 10.84 5.15 5.71
C VAL A 179 9.91 5.87 6.69
N LEU A 180 8.88 5.17 7.16
CA LEU A 180 7.81 5.76 7.94
C LEU A 180 8.16 6.01 9.41
N HIS A 181 9.22 5.42 9.98
CA HIS A 181 9.64 5.69 11.36
C HIS A 181 10.06 7.15 11.60
N GLN A 182 10.37 7.89 10.53
CA GLN A 182 10.66 9.33 10.61
C GLN A 182 9.40 10.16 10.87
N LEU A 183 8.23 9.57 10.64
CA LEU A 183 6.95 10.21 10.92
C LEU A 183 6.56 10.00 12.39
N PRO A 184 5.99 11.02 13.05
CA PRO A 184 5.49 10.87 14.41
C PRO A 184 4.28 9.94 14.48
N ARG A 185 3.50 9.83 13.40
CA ARG A 185 2.23 9.08 13.34
C ARG A 185 2.05 8.37 11.99
N PRO A 186 2.85 7.33 11.69
CA PRO A 186 2.80 6.62 10.42
C PRO A 186 1.44 5.95 10.14
N GLU A 187 0.70 5.59 11.18
CA GLU A 187 -0.62 4.96 11.09
C GLU A 187 -1.66 5.85 10.38
N VAL A 188 -1.53 7.18 10.49
CA VAL A 188 -2.46 8.12 9.84
C VAL A 188 -2.30 8.04 8.31
N VAL A 189 -1.07 7.87 7.84
CA VAL A 189 -0.78 7.69 6.42
C VAL A 189 -1.30 6.35 5.94
N LEU A 190 -1.03 5.27 6.68
CA LEU A 190 -1.44 3.90 6.31
C LEU A 190 -2.97 3.71 6.34
N ALA A 191 -3.69 4.44 7.20
CA ALA A 191 -5.15 4.41 7.23
C ALA A 191 -5.79 4.99 5.94
N VAL A 192 -5.13 5.95 5.30
CA VAL A 192 -5.62 6.61 4.07
C VAL A 192 -5.05 5.93 2.81
N LEU A 193 -3.77 5.55 2.87
CA LEU A 193 -3.01 4.95 1.77
C LEU A 193 -2.50 3.57 2.18
N PRO A 194 -3.37 2.55 2.23
CA PRO A 194 -2.95 1.19 2.57
C PRO A 194 -2.00 0.59 1.53
N GLU A 195 -1.98 1.10 0.29
CA GLU A 195 -1.04 0.64 -0.74
C GLU A 195 0.41 0.95 -0.39
N VAL A 196 0.67 1.92 0.50
CA VAL A 196 2.02 2.29 0.97
C VAL A 196 2.65 1.16 1.81
N LEU A 197 1.89 0.14 2.21
CA LEU A 197 2.46 -1.06 2.81
C LEU A 197 3.28 -1.89 1.82
N ASP A 198 3.08 -1.72 0.50
CA ASP A 198 4.00 -2.21 -0.53
C ASP A 198 5.21 -1.25 -0.63
N PRO A 199 6.45 -1.72 -0.40
CA PRO A 199 7.64 -0.88 -0.50
C PRO A 199 7.71 -0.14 -1.84
N LYS A 200 7.39 -0.82 -2.95
CA LYS A 200 7.44 -0.22 -4.29
C LYS A 200 6.54 1.02 -4.37
N GLN A 201 5.33 0.93 -3.82
CA GLN A 201 4.39 2.06 -3.80
C GLN A 201 4.83 3.13 -2.81
N CYS A 202 5.30 2.75 -1.61
CA CYS A 202 5.85 3.69 -0.62
C CYS A 202 6.94 4.57 -1.23
N PHE A 203 7.96 3.97 -1.83
CA PHE A 203 9.06 4.71 -2.45
C PHE A 203 8.62 5.52 -3.67
N SER A 204 7.67 4.99 -4.46
CA SER A 204 7.09 5.72 -5.58
C SER A 204 6.38 7.00 -5.13
N VAL A 205 5.56 6.92 -4.08
CA VAL A 205 4.87 8.08 -3.48
C VAL A 205 5.87 9.10 -2.96
N VAL A 206 6.88 8.67 -2.19
CA VAL A 206 7.91 9.57 -1.64
C VAL A 206 8.70 10.27 -2.74
N ALA A 207 9.14 9.53 -3.78
CA ALA A 207 9.83 10.10 -4.92
C ALA A 207 8.97 11.12 -5.68
N THR A 208 7.68 10.83 -5.83
CA THR A 208 6.70 11.69 -6.48
C THR A 208 6.48 12.99 -5.69
N LEU A 209 6.29 12.90 -4.37
CA LEU A 209 6.12 14.07 -3.51
C LEU A 209 7.36 14.96 -3.51
N ARG A 210 8.55 14.38 -3.51
CA ARG A 210 9.79 15.14 -3.63
C ARG A 210 9.87 15.93 -4.94
N LYS A 211 9.37 15.35 -6.03
CA LYS A 211 9.29 16.02 -7.34
C LYS A 211 8.27 17.17 -7.32
N TRP A 212 7.09 16.97 -6.71
CA TRP A 212 6.05 18.00 -6.64
C TRP A 212 6.40 19.13 -5.65
N PHE A 213 7.10 18.82 -4.57
CA PHE A 213 7.42 19.75 -3.49
C PHE A 213 8.93 19.80 -3.19
N PRO A 214 9.78 20.27 -4.11
CA PRO A 214 11.24 20.19 -3.99
C PRO A 214 11.84 21.01 -2.83
N LYS A 215 11.06 21.89 -2.19
CA LYS A 215 11.49 22.73 -1.06
C LYS A 215 11.00 22.23 0.31
N ARG A 216 10.23 21.16 0.33
CA ARG A 216 9.66 20.58 1.55
C ARG A 216 10.10 19.13 1.68
N ASP A 217 10.16 18.64 2.90
CA ASP A 217 10.36 17.22 3.11
C ASP A 217 9.11 16.44 2.65
N PRO A 218 9.24 15.42 1.78
CA PRO A 218 8.09 14.65 1.31
C PRO A 218 7.32 13.95 2.43
N LEU A 219 7.99 13.53 3.51
CA LEU A 219 7.32 12.85 4.63
C LEU A 219 6.49 13.85 5.45
N GLU A 220 7.00 15.06 5.70
CA GLU A 220 6.19 16.15 6.29
C GLU A 220 4.95 16.48 5.45
N VAL A 221 5.07 16.53 4.12
CA VAL A 221 3.93 16.76 3.22
C VAL A 221 2.91 15.62 3.35
N LEU A 222 3.38 14.38 3.36
CA LEU A 222 2.53 13.19 3.46
C LEU A 222 1.81 13.10 4.80
N GLN A 223 2.46 13.49 5.90
CA GLN A 223 1.86 13.52 7.24
C GLN A 223 0.81 14.63 7.37
N ALA A 224 1.06 15.79 6.76
CA ALA A 224 0.14 16.92 6.79
C ALA A 224 -1.11 16.69 5.94
N ASP A 225 -0.97 15.99 4.80
CA ASP A 225 -2.04 15.77 3.83
C ASP A 225 -1.88 14.40 3.13
N PRO A 226 -2.28 13.30 3.78
CA PRO A 226 -2.15 11.96 3.19
C PRO A 226 -3.02 11.77 1.94
N ASP A 227 -4.08 12.56 1.78
CA ASP A 227 -4.98 12.52 0.62
C ASP A 227 -4.37 13.15 -0.65
N VAL A 228 -3.21 13.81 -0.55
CA VAL A 228 -2.52 14.40 -1.71
C VAL A 228 -2.30 13.40 -2.84
N VAL A 229 -1.99 12.15 -2.51
CA VAL A 229 -1.78 11.07 -3.48
C VAL A 229 -3.09 10.69 -4.16
N ARG A 230 -4.17 10.49 -3.38
CA ARG A 230 -5.51 10.19 -3.92
C ARG A 230 -6.06 11.28 -4.81
N ARG A 231 -5.76 12.54 -4.50
CA ARG A 231 -6.16 13.67 -5.36
C ARG A 231 -5.39 13.66 -6.67
N ALA A 232 -4.10 13.35 -6.63
CA ALA A 232 -3.28 13.22 -7.83
C ALA A 232 -3.68 12.02 -8.70
N GLU A 233 -4.01 10.88 -8.10
CA GLU A 233 -4.55 9.71 -8.83
C GLU A 233 -5.87 10.05 -9.53
N ARG A 234 -6.74 10.84 -8.90
CA ARG A 234 -8.01 11.30 -9.49
C ARG A 234 -7.85 12.21 -10.71
N VAL A 235 -6.70 12.88 -10.84
CA VAL A 235 -6.38 13.70 -12.01
C VAL A 235 -5.37 13.01 -12.93
N ASP A 236 -5.27 11.68 -12.83
CA ASP A 236 -4.41 10.82 -13.65
C ASP A 236 -2.93 11.22 -13.65
N VAL A 237 -2.42 11.77 -12.54
CA VAL A 237 -1.00 12.09 -12.42
C VAL A 237 -0.25 10.79 -12.08
N PRO A 238 0.64 10.31 -12.96
CA PRO A 238 1.36 9.06 -12.72
C PRO A 238 2.35 9.24 -11.56
N LEU A 239 2.44 8.21 -10.71
CA LEU A 239 3.50 8.12 -9.71
C LEU A 239 4.82 7.75 -10.38
N GLU A 240 5.92 8.22 -9.81
CA GLU A 240 7.28 7.98 -10.31
C GLU A 240 7.63 6.49 -10.24
N PRO A 241 8.03 5.86 -11.36
CA PRO A 241 8.41 4.46 -11.35
C PRO A 241 9.70 4.26 -10.54
N VAL A 242 9.65 3.32 -9.59
CA VAL A 242 10.79 2.91 -8.77
C VAL A 242 11.19 1.47 -9.09
N PHE A 243 12.49 1.23 -9.00
CA PHE A 243 13.12 -0.07 -9.22
C PHE A 243 13.95 -0.46 -8.02
N PHE A 244 13.89 -1.74 -7.64
CA PHE A 244 14.78 -2.30 -6.65
C PHE A 244 16.11 -2.67 -7.31
N ASP A 245 17.19 -2.09 -6.81
CA ASP A 245 18.54 -2.46 -7.22
C ASP A 245 19.09 -3.53 -6.28
N ALA A 246 19.25 -4.75 -6.81
CA ALA A 246 19.72 -5.90 -6.04
C ALA A 246 21.18 -5.74 -5.57
N ALA A 247 22.02 -4.98 -6.28
CA ALA A 247 23.42 -4.79 -5.91
C ALA A 247 23.56 -3.91 -4.66
N THR A 248 22.76 -2.83 -4.59
CA THR A 248 22.79 -1.88 -3.48
C THR A 248 21.77 -2.20 -2.39
N GLN A 249 20.77 -3.06 -2.68
CA GLN A 249 19.59 -3.32 -1.85
C GLN A 249 18.78 -2.04 -1.59
N THR A 250 18.63 -1.21 -2.62
CA THR A 250 17.98 0.11 -2.51
C THR A 250 16.89 0.29 -3.54
N TRP A 251 15.90 1.12 -3.20
CA TRP A 251 14.86 1.55 -4.12
C TRP A 251 15.26 2.86 -4.78
N THR A 252 15.31 2.88 -6.09
CA THR A 252 15.73 4.04 -6.89
C THR A 252 14.65 4.41 -7.89
N ALA A 253 14.25 5.68 -7.89
CA ALA A 253 13.34 6.23 -8.90
C ALA A 253 14.07 6.46 -10.24
N ALA A 254 13.40 6.19 -11.35
CA ALA A 254 13.97 6.26 -12.70
C ALA A 254 14.66 7.60 -13.00
N GLY A 255 14.05 8.70 -12.55
CA GLY A 255 14.56 10.05 -12.78
C GLY A 255 15.89 10.38 -12.11
N TYR A 256 16.41 9.51 -11.21
CA TYR A 256 17.64 9.76 -10.46
C TYR A 256 18.82 8.89 -10.90
N SER A 257 18.61 7.84 -11.70
CA SER A 257 19.66 6.91 -12.10
C SER A 257 20.14 7.18 -13.53
N ARG A 258 21.19 7.99 -13.70
CA ARG A 258 21.77 8.27 -15.03
C ARG A 258 22.22 7.02 -15.79
N GLU A 259 22.78 6.06 -15.07
CA GLU A 259 23.24 4.79 -15.64
C GLU A 259 22.09 3.95 -16.24
N LYS A 260 20.85 4.26 -15.85
CA LYS A 260 19.63 3.57 -16.32
C LYS A 260 18.80 4.46 -17.26
N GLN A 261 19.22 5.69 -17.52
CA GLN A 261 18.58 6.53 -18.54
C GLN A 261 18.97 6.02 -19.92
N GLU A 262 17.97 5.80 -20.78
CA GLU A 262 18.23 5.43 -22.17
C GLU A 262 18.90 6.60 -22.92
N GLU A 263 19.73 6.30 -23.93
CA GLU A 263 20.51 7.32 -24.66
C GLU A 263 19.63 8.46 -25.23
N TRP A 264 18.39 8.15 -25.62
CA TRP A 264 17.45 9.14 -26.13
C TRP A 264 16.93 10.10 -25.04
N GLN A 265 16.83 9.66 -23.78
CA GLN A 265 16.45 10.53 -22.66
C GLN A 265 17.55 11.55 -22.39
N VAL A 266 18.80 11.08 -22.38
CA VAL A 266 19.98 11.94 -22.26
C VAL A 266 20.04 12.94 -23.41
N TYR A 267 19.74 12.50 -24.64
CA TYR A 267 19.65 13.37 -25.82
C TYR A 267 18.58 14.46 -25.66
N ILE A 268 17.37 14.11 -25.23
CA ILE A 268 16.27 15.06 -25.02
C ILE A 268 16.64 16.09 -23.94
N GLU A 269 17.20 15.66 -22.82
CA GLU A 269 17.62 16.58 -21.75
C GLU A 269 18.68 17.58 -22.21
N LYS A 270 19.66 17.08 -22.99
CA LYS A 270 20.78 17.88 -23.50
C LYS A 270 20.35 18.84 -24.61
N GLU A 271 19.68 18.34 -25.65
CA GLU A 271 19.40 19.09 -26.87
C GLU A 271 18.11 19.91 -26.80
N ILE A 272 17.04 19.35 -26.22
CA ILE A 272 15.72 20.02 -26.19
C ILE A 272 15.65 20.99 -25.01
N TYR A 273 15.97 20.50 -23.81
CA TYR A 273 15.79 21.31 -22.60
C TYR A 273 16.99 22.22 -22.30
N LYS A 274 18.13 22.04 -22.99
CA LYS A 274 19.39 22.78 -22.77
C LYS A 274 19.77 22.88 -21.28
N ARG A 275 19.30 21.93 -20.48
CA ARG A 275 19.59 21.92 -19.05
C ARG A 275 21.02 21.43 -18.93
N LYS A 276 21.87 22.21 -18.28
CA LYS A 276 23.16 21.67 -17.83
C LYS A 276 22.83 20.43 -17.00
N PRO A 277 23.46 19.28 -17.29
CA PRO A 277 23.21 18.06 -16.55
C PRO A 277 23.42 18.40 -15.07
N GLN A 278 22.35 18.42 -14.27
CA GLN A 278 22.48 18.68 -12.84
C GLN A 278 23.41 17.59 -12.31
N PRO A 279 24.53 17.93 -11.65
CA PRO A 279 25.39 16.91 -11.08
C PRO A 279 24.57 16.13 -10.07
N ILE A 280 24.32 14.85 -10.38
CA ILE A 280 23.59 13.93 -9.49
C ILE A 280 24.28 13.88 -8.13
N ASP A 281 25.60 14.11 -8.10
CA ASP A 281 26.42 14.19 -6.88
C ASP A 281 25.95 15.21 -5.84
N LYS A 282 25.10 16.20 -6.18
CA LYS A 282 24.58 17.17 -5.20
C LYS A 282 23.16 16.90 -4.74
N GLN A 283 22.37 16.19 -5.54
CA GLN A 283 21.15 15.57 -5.03
C GLN A 283 21.58 14.21 -4.56
N THR A 284 22.15 14.13 -3.35
CA THR A 284 22.36 12.86 -2.63
C THR A 284 21.26 11.94 -3.07
N SER A 285 21.61 10.90 -3.84
CA SER A 285 20.71 9.80 -4.14
C SER A 285 20.32 9.32 -2.75
N VAL A 286 19.22 9.87 -2.24
CA VAL A 286 18.67 9.42 -0.98
C VAL A 286 18.11 8.09 -1.41
N VAL A 287 19.00 7.11 -1.32
CA VAL A 287 18.70 5.74 -1.00
C VAL A 287 17.77 5.84 0.20
N VAL A 288 16.48 5.95 -0.09
CA VAL A 288 15.45 5.96 0.94
C VAL A 288 15.51 4.52 1.47
N GLY A 289 16.04 4.34 2.68
CA GLY A 289 16.14 3.01 3.33
C GLY A 289 17.55 2.42 3.52
N GLY A 290 18.61 3.10 3.06
CA GLY A 290 19.99 2.72 3.38
C GLY A 290 20.38 3.40 4.68
N GLY A 291 20.56 2.62 5.74
CA GLY A 291 20.98 3.07 7.08
C GLY A 291 22.40 3.65 7.16
N GLY A 292 22.87 4.30 6.10
CA GLY A 292 24.05 5.15 6.13
C GLY A 292 23.63 6.52 6.64
N GLY A 293 23.86 6.78 7.93
CA GLY A 293 23.70 8.09 8.52
C GLY A 293 24.50 9.13 7.73
N ALA A 294 23.79 9.95 6.95
CA ALA A 294 24.33 11.17 6.40
C ALA A 294 24.39 12.20 7.54
N ALA A 295 25.41 12.09 8.39
CA ALA A 295 25.90 13.18 9.19
C ALA A 295 26.49 14.23 8.24
N GLY A 296 25.64 15.13 7.75
CA GLY A 296 25.97 16.10 6.71
C GLY A 296 25.35 17.46 6.97
N ALA A 297 25.98 18.21 7.89
CA ALA A 297 26.06 19.67 7.95
C ALA A 297 24.79 20.48 7.65
N GLY A 298 23.97 20.67 8.68
CA GLY A 298 22.95 21.71 8.72
C GLY A 298 22.79 22.22 10.14
N GLY A 299 23.72 23.06 10.58
CA GLY A 299 23.63 23.73 11.88
C GLY A 299 22.38 24.58 11.97
N ARG A 300 21.37 24.07 12.68
CA ARG A 300 20.34 24.87 13.33
C ARG A 300 20.19 24.31 14.73
N GLU A 301 20.72 25.05 15.70
CA GLU A 301 20.33 24.96 17.10
C GLU A 301 18.80 25.08 17.17
N ALA A 302 18.13 23.96 17.38
CA ALA A 302 16.80 23.91 17.94
C ALA A 302 16.94 23.16 19.26
N ALA A 303 16.63 23.85 20.35
CA ALA A 303 16.68 23.34 21.71
C ALA A 303 15.92 22.02 21.82
N THR A 304 16.65 20.94 22.09
CA THR A 304 16.11 19.64 22.45
C THR A 304 15.58 19.70 23.88
N ALA A 305 14.25 19.89 24.01
CA ALA A 305 13.55 19.43 25.20
C ALA A 305 13.52 17.91 25.15
N GLY A 306 14.26 17.27 26.06
CA GLY A 306 14.36 15.83 26.17
C GLY A 306 13.00 15.22 26.50
N PHE A 307 12.47 14.41 25.58
CA PHE A 307 11.39 13.48 25.86
C PHE A 307 12.03 12.12 26.08
N ALA A 308 12.19 11.74 27.34
CA ALA A 308 12.62 10.41 27.74
C ALA A 308 11.54 9.39 27.34
N ALA A 309 11.91 8.37 26.58
CA ALA A 309 11.04 7.24 26.30
C ALA A 309 10.71 6.48 27.61
N PRO A 310 9.46 6.04 27.81
CA PRO A 310 9.10 5.27 29.00
C PRO A 310 9.79 3.88 28.99
N PRO A 311 10.36 3.43 30.12
CA PRO A 311 11.13 2.19 30.21
C PRO A 311 10.32 0.89 30.09
N GLU A 312 9.00 0.95 29.90
CA GLU A 312 8.14 -0.26 29.88
C GLU A 312 8.22 -1.07 28.57
N ALA A 313 8.70 -0.49 27.46
CA ALA A 313 8.77 -1.22 26.18
C ALA A 313 9.97 -2.17 26.07
N ALA A 314 11.00 -2.01 26.90
CA ALA A 314 12.20 -2.86 26.88
C ALA A 314 11.99 -4.20 27.59
N VAL A 315 11.09 -4.26 28.58
CA VAL A 315 10.89 -5.46 29.42
C VAL A 315 10.06 -6.55 28.70
N ALA A 316 9.21 -6.17 27.74
CA ALA A 316 8.35 -7.12 27.02
C ALA A 316 9.10 -7.99 26.00
N VAL A 317 10.22 -7.50 25.45
CA VAL A 317 11.00 -8.23 24.43
C VAL A 317 11.91 -9.28 25.08
N GLU A 318 12.41 -9.00 26.29
CA GLU A 318 13.27 -9.93 27.03
C GLU A 318 12.47 -11.09 27.65
N ALA A 319 11.24 -10.82 28.14
CA ALA A 319 10.34 -11.85 28.67
C ALA A 319 9.88 -12.87 27.60
N ALA A 320 9.66 -12.42 26.36
CA ALA A 320 9.29 -13.31 25.25
C ALA A 320 10.47 -14.19 24.78
N ALA A 321 11.70 -13.68 24.86
CA ALA A 321 12.91 -14.44 24.53
C ALA A 321 13.26 -15.47 25.62
N GLU A 322 12.96 -15.19 26.89
CA GLU A 322 13.20 -16.10 28.01
C GLU A 322 12.17 -17.24 28.07
N ALA A 323 10.90 -16.98 27.73
CA ALA A 323 9.87 -18.01 27.60
C ALA A 323 10.19 -19.04 26.49
N ALA A 324 10.81 -18.59 25.39
CA ALA A 324 11.28 -19.47 24.32
C ALA A 324 12.52 -20.29 24.72
N ARG A 325 13.38 -19.75 25.59
CA ARG A 325 14.57 -20.45 26.12
C ARG A 325 14.24 -21.51 27.17
N LEU A 326 13.18 -21.32 27.94
CA LEU A 326 12.77 -22.25 29.01
C LEU A 326 11.96 -23.45 28.53
N GLY A 327 11.71 -23.60 27.22
CA GLY A 327 11.09 -24.80 26.67
C GLY A 327 9.67 -25.07 27.21
N LEU A 328 8.96 -24.03 27.65
CA LEU A 328 7.56 -24.12 28.06
C LEU A 328 6.68 -24.22 26.81
N GLY A 329 6.76 -25.37 26.15
CA GLY A 329 5.88 -25.76 25.06
C GLY A 329 4.43 -25.78 25.55
N TRP A 330 3.57 -25.05 24.87
CA TRP A 330 2.13 -25.25 24.98
C TRP A 330 1.84 -26.66 24.47
N GLY A 331 1.48 -27.55 25.39
CA GLY A 331 1.21 -28.95 25.12
C GLY A 331 0.10 -29.12 24.09
N ALA A 332 0.48 -29.64 22.91
CA ALA A 332 -0.42 -30.29 22.00
C ALA A 332 -0.48 -31.78 22.40
N ASP A 333 -1.23 -32.07 23.46
CA ASP A 333 -1.62 -33.44 23.83
C ASP A 333 -3.14 -33.50 23.90
N ALA A 334 -3.72 -34.22 22.93
CA ALA A 334 -4.97 -35.00 23.02
C ALA A 334 -5.67 -35.08 21.66
N ARG A 335 -5.44 -36.19 20.94
CA ARG A 335 -6.52 -37.05 20.42
C ARG A 335 -5.97 -38.31 19.75
N GLN A 336 -5.85 -39.37 20.55
CA GLN A 336 -6.15 -40.74 20.14
C GLN A 336 -7.41 -41.17 20.91
N GLN A 337 -8.53 -41.27 20.20
CA GLN A 337 -9.61 -42.26 20.30
C GLN A 337 -10.68 -41.88 19.29
#